data_AF-A0A3B8PWV7-F1
#
_entry.id   AF-A0A3B8PWV7-F1
#
_cell.length_a   1.000
_cell.length_b   1.000
_cell.length_c   1.000
_cell.angle_alpha   90.00
_cell.angle_beta   90.00
_cell.angle_gamma   90.00
#
_symmetry.space_group_name_H-M   'P 1'
#
loop_
_entity.id
_entity.type
_entity.pdbx_description
1 polymer ?
#
loop_
_entity_poly.entity_id
_entity_poly.type
_entity_poly.pdbx_seq_one_letter_code
_entity_poly.pdbx_strand_id
1 'polypeptide(L)'
;FALPIYDPTVRRVLAGRSPRIRAAELINVTKVRDVALRKKLYEGGTAAVQSAQDLLVEVARSIDAEARDLRKTIEAQSEIKQQAQAAIAKARFALEGASSYPDATFTLRLAFGTIRGFKENGNTVPPFTTMGGLFERNAAMKNQPPFDLPERWLKKKSALNLQTPLNFVNTADIIGGNSGSPVVNRAGEFVGIIFDGNLQSLVLDFVYDDVQARALSVDSRAIIEALDKVYGAADLVHELRTGKRKT
;
A
#
# COMPACT_ATOMS: atom_id res chain seq x y z
N PHE A 1 -19.24 -11.13 -10.25
CA PHE A 1 -20.15 -11.38 -11.38
C PHE A 1 -19.42 -11.06 -12.68
N ALA A 2 -19.35 -12.00 -13.61
CA ALA A 2 -18.77 -11.78 -14.94
C ALA A 2 -19.91 -11.67 -15.97
N LEU A 3 -19.74 -10.81 -16.98
CA LEU A 3 -20.70 -10.70 -18.08
C LEU A 3 -20.72 -12.00 -18.89
N PRO A 4 -21.90 -12.48 -19.34
CA PRO A 4 -22.01 -13.70 -20.12
C PRO A 4 -21.47 -13.53 -21.55
N ILE A 5 -21.13 -14.63 -22.22
CA ILE A 5 -20.55 -14.60 -23.59
C ILE A 5 -21.48 -14.01 -24.67
N TYR A 6 -22.79 -13.99 -24.39
CA TYR A 6 -23.79 -13.40 -25.29
C TYR A 6 -24.00 -11.90 -25.07
N ASP A 7 -23.37 -11.32 -24.05
CA ASP A 7 -23.42 -9.88 -23.79
C ASP A 7 -22.86 -9.08 -24.98
N PRO A 8 -23.55 -8.01 -25.45
CA PRO A 8 -23.12 -7.23 -26.61
C PRO A 8 -21.73 -6.63 -26.47
N THR A 9 -21.34 -6.23 -25.26
CA THR A 9 -20.01 -5.66 -24.95
C THR A 9 -18.96 -6.76 -25.00
N VAL A 10 -19.24 -7.91 -24.40
CA VAL A 10 -18.34 -9.08 -24.50
C VAL A 10 -18.14 -9.50 -25.96
N ARG A 11 -19.21 -9.57 -26.76
CA ARG A 11 -19.12 -9.90 -28.19
C ARG A 11 -18.31 -8.88 -28.99
N ARG A 12 -18.49 -7.57 -28.75
CA ARG A 12 -17.72 -6.49 -29.39
C ARG A 12 -16.23 -6.59 -29.04
N VAL A 13 -15.90 -6.73 -27.76
CA VAL A 13 -14.49 -6.80 -27.29
C VAL A 13 -13.79 -8.05 -27.84
N LEU A 14 -14.47 -9.21 -27.79
CA LEU A 14 -13.92 -10.47 -28.24
C LEU A 14 -13.87 -10.61 -29.76
N ALA A 15 -14.70 -9.88 -30.51
CA ALA A 15 -14.77 -9.92 -31.97
C ALA A 15 -14.85 -11.35 -32.53
N GLY A 16 -15.63 -12.23 -31.87
CA GLY A 16 -15.79 -13.63 -32.24
C GLY A 16 -14.57 -14.54 -31.98
N ARG A 17 -13.51 -14.03 -31.34
CA ARG A 17 -12.33 -14.79 -30.94
C ARG A 17 -12.44 -15.27 -29.49
N SER A 18 -11.68 -16.31 -29.15
CA SER A 18 -11.51 -16.68 -27.73
C SER A 18 -10.72 -15.59 -26.98
N PRO A 19 -10.90 -15.44 -25.65
CA PRO A 19 -10.21 -14.41 -24.88
C PRO A 19 -8.68 -14.42 -25.07
N ARG A 20 -8.08 -15.62 -25.09
CA ARG A 20 -6.63 -15.77 -25.30
C ARG A 20 -6.19 -15.28 -26.67
N ILE A 21 -6.91 -15.64 -27.73
CA ILE A 21 -6.58 -15.24 -29.11
C ILE A 21 -6.78 -13.74 -29.27
N ARG A 22 -7.90 -13.19 -28.79
CA ARG A 22 -8.17 -11.76 -28.88
C ARG A 22 -7.14 -10.95 -28.11
N ALA A 23 -6.79 -11.37 -26.90
CA ALA A 23 -5.77 -10.70 -26.10
C ALA A 23 -4.43 -10.67 -26.84
N ALA A 24 -3.97 -11.81 -27.38
CA ALA A 24 -2.73 -11.87 -28.15
C ALA A 24 -2.76 -10.97 -29.39
N GLU A 25 -3.87 -10.96 -30.13
CA GLU A 25 -4.06 -10.08 -31.29
C GLU A 25 -3.94 -8.60 -30.91
N LEU A 26 -4.70 -8.15 -29.90
CA LEU A 26 -4.67 -6.76 -29.42
C LEU A 26 -3.28 -6.34 -28.93
N ILE A 27 -2.63 -7.21 -28.16
CA ILE A 27 -1.36 -6.95 -27.49
C ILE A 27 -0.19 -7.02 -28.47
N ASN A 28 -0.18 -7.92 -29.45
CA ASN A 28 1.00 -8.07 -30.31
C ASN A 28 1.10 -6.98 -31.39
N VAL A 29 -0.03 -6.43 -31.83
CA VAL A 29 -0.05 -5.45 -32.95
C VAL A 29 -0.18 -4.01 -32.50
N THR A 30 -0.52 -3.76 -31.23
CA THR A 30 -0.69 -2.39 -30.74
C THR A 30 0.63 -1.61 -30.76
N LYS A 31 0.52 -0.35 -31.14
CA LYS A 31 1.58 0.65 -31.11
C LYS A 31 1.43 1.58 -29.91
N VAL A 32 0.39 1.47 -29.09
CA VAL A 32 0.22 2.34 -27.90
C VAL A 32 1.32 2.15 -26.84
N ARG A 33 2.17 1.12 -26.98
CA ARG A 33 3.39 0.98 -26.17
C ARG A 33 4.43 2.05 -26.47
N ASP A 34 4.42 2.58 -27.69
CA ASP A 34 5.30 3.65 -28.11
C ASP A 34 4.92 4.99 -27.44
N VAL A 35 5.90 5.63 -26.80
CA VAL A 35 5.69 6.90 -26.09
C VAL A 35 5.34 8.02 -27.05
N ALA A 36 5.96 8.08 -28.22
CA ALA A 36 5.72 9.14 -29.21
C ALA A 36 4.31 9.04 -29.80
N LEU A 37 3.80 7.84 -30.04
CA LEU A 37 2.41 7.64 -30.45
C LEU A 37 1.45 8.13 -29.37
N ARG A 38 1.66 7.76 -28.10
CA ARG A 38 0.78 8.23 -27.00
C ARG A 38 0.77 9.74 -26.89
N LYS A 39 1.92 10.41 -27.04
CA LYS A 39 2.01 11.87 -27.09
C LYS A 39 1.20 12.45 -28.24
N LYS A 40 1.35 11.91 -29.46
CA LYS A 40 0.59 12.34 -30.63
C LYS A 40 -0.93 12.19 -30.43
N LEU A 41 -1.38 11.08 -29.83
CA LEU A 41 -2.79 10.86 -29.51
C LEU A 41 -3.31 11.87 -28.48
N TYR A 42 -2.51 12.17 -27.45
CA TYR A 42 -2.85 13.15 -26.43
C TYR A 42 -2.93 14.57 -27.00
N GLU A 43 -1.89 15.01 -27.70
CA GLU A 43 -1.79 16.35 -28.31
C GLU A 43 -2.84 16.57 -29.41
N GLY A 44 -3.13 15.54 -30.20
CA GLY A 44 -4.12 15.60 -31.27
C GLY A 44 -5.58 15.46 -30.80
N GLY A 45 -5.81 15.22 -29.50
CA GLY A 45 -7.13 15.18 -28.87
C GLY A 45 -8.11 14.20 -29.52
N THR A 46 -9.41 14.52 -29.42
CA THR A 46 -10.52 13.65 -29.87
C THR A 46 -10.37 13.21 -31.33
N ALA A 47 -9.95 14.12 -32.22
CA ALA A 47 -9.82 13.80 -33.64
C ALA A 47 -8.73 12.74 -33.88
N ALA A 48 -7.56 12.90 -33.28
CA ALA A 48 -6.47 11.92 -33.41
C ALA A 48 -6.85 10.57 -32.77
N VAL A 49 -7.54 10.59 -31.64
CA VAL A 49 -8.03 9.37 -30.99
C VAL A 49 -9.09 8.68 -31.85
N GLN A 50 -10.02 9.40 -32.48
CA GLN A 50 -11.06 8.83 -33.35
C GLN A 50 -10.51 8.25 -34.65
N SER A 51 -9.46 8.86 -35.23
CA SER A 51 -8.84 8.39 -36.47
C SER A 51 -7.77 7.31 -36.26
N ALA A 52 -7.39 7.01 -35.01
CA ALA A 52 -6.35 6.04 -34.72
C ALA A 52 -6.73 4.63 -35.21
N GLN A 53 -5.84 3.97 -35.94
CA GLN A 53 -6.01 2.62 -36.47
C GLN A 53 -5.21 1.61 -35.63
N ASP A 54 -5.40 1.67 -34.31
CA ASP A 54 -4.79 0.76 -33.36
C ASP A 54 -5.89 -0.07 -32.70
N LEU A 55 -5.78 -1.40 -32.73
CA LEU A 55 -6.84 -2.28 -32.26
C LEU A 55 -7.19 -2.07 -30.78
N LEU A 56 -6.23 -1.69 -29.92
CA LEU A 56 -6.55 -1.36 -28.53
C LEU A 56 -7.31 -0.05 -28.41
N VAL A 57 -6.96 0.96 -29.23
CA VAL A 57 -7.70 2.22 -29.27
C VAL A 57 -9.11 1.99 -29.82
N GLU A 58 -9.26 1.16 -30.85
CA GLU A 58 -10.57 0.77 -31.38
C GLU A 58 -11.45 0.08 -30.34
N VAL A 59 -10.92 -0.90 -29.62
CA VAL A 59 -11.65 -1.55 -28.53
C VAL A 59 -12.05 -0.53 -27.46
N ALA A 60 -11.13 0.34 -27.03
CA ALA A 60 -11.42 1.38 -26.06
C ALA A 60 -12.54 2.33 -26.54
N ARG A 61 -12.49 2.79 -27.80
CA ARG A 61 -13.56 3.60 -28.41
C ARG A 61 -14.90 2.85 -28.46
N SER A 62 -14.88 1.55 -28.75
CA SER A 62 -16.10 0.75 -28.93
C SER A 62 -16.93 0.60 -27.64
N ILE A 63 -16.29 0.77 -26.48
CA ILE A 63 -16.92 0.66 -25.15
C ILE A 63 -17.03 2.00 -24.41
N ASP A 64 -16.41 3.07 -24.92
CA ASP A 64 -16.29 4.36 -24.21
C ASP A 64 -17.65 4.99 -23.87
N ALA A 65 -18.61 4.98 -24.79
CA ALA A 65 -19.94 5.54 -24.57
C ALA A 65 -20.67 4.85 -23.39
N GLU A 66 -20.72 3.52 -23.41
CA GLU A 66 -21.34 2.71 -22.36
C GLU A 66 -20.60 2.86 -21.02
N ALA A 67 -19.27 2.87 -21.04
CA ALA A 67 -18.46 3.10 -19.86
C ALA A 67 -18.72 4.49 -19.24
N ARG A 68 -18.92 5.53 -20.06
CA ARG A 68 -19.27 6.88 -19.59
C ARG A 68 -20.68 6.95 -19.02
N ASP A 69 -21.65 6.29 -19.62
CA ASP A 69 -23.02 6.27 -19.09
C ASP A 69 -23.10 5.49 -17.76
N LEU A 70 -22.37 4.38 -17.66
CA LEU A 70 -22.20 3.69 -16.38
C LEU A 70 -21.49 4.58 -15.34
N ARG A 71 -20.45 5.30 -15.74
CA ARG A 71 -19.76 6.25 -14.85
C ARG A 71 -20.70 7.32 -14.30
N LYS A 72 -21.52 7.97 -15.15
CA LYS A 72 -22.51 8.96 -14.70
C LYS A 72 -23.46 8.37 -13.65
N THR A 73 -23.91 7.13 -13.87
CA THR A 73 -24.79 6.43 -12.92
C THR A 73 -24.09 6.21 -11.57
N ILE A 74 -22.84 5.75 -11.59
CA ILE A 74 -22.03 5.55 -10.38
C ILE A 74 -21.76 6.87 -9.66
N GLU A 75 -21.44 7.93 -10.38
CA GLU A 75 -21.17 9.26 -9.83
C GLU A 75 -22.43 9.83 -9.15
N ALA A 76 -23.58 9.79 -9.83
CA ALA A 76 -24.85 10.23 -9.25
C ALA A 76 -25.24 9.43 -8.00
N GLN A 77 -25.06 8.11 -8.02
CA GLN A 77 -25.33 7.26 -6.86
C GLN A 77 -24.33 7.52 -5.72
N SER A 78 -23.06 7.80 -6.03
CA SER A 78 -22.04 8.11 -5.03
C SER A 78 -22.35 9.42 -4.31
N GLU A 79 -22.78 10.46 -5.04
CA GLU A 79 -23.19 11.74 -4.45
C GLU A 79 -24.36 11.55 -3.47
N ILE A 80 -25.40 10.81 -3.87
CA ILE A 80 -26.56 10.51 -3.01
C ILE A 80 -26.11 9.78 -1.73
N LYS A 81 -25.21 8.79 -1.86
CA LYS A 81 -24.67 8.05 -0.71
C LYS A 81 -23.87 8.96 0.23
N GLN A 82 -23.05 9.86 -0.32
CA GLN A 82 -22.24 10.79 0.47
C GLN A 82 -23.10 11.76 1.28
N GLN A 83 -24.15 12.32 0.66
CA GLN A 83 -25.12 13.19 1.36
C GLN A 83 -25.86 12.44 2.48
N ALA A 84 -26.29 11.20 2.22
CA ALA A 84 -26.92 10.36 3.23
C ALA A 84 -25.96 10.02 4.38
N GLN A 85 -24.69 9.70 4.08
CA GLN A 85 -23.66 9.45 5.08
C GLN A 85 -23.40 10.68 5.94
N ALA A 86 -23.37 11.89 5.37
CA ALA A 86 -23.22 13.14 6.12
C ALA A 86 -24.38 13.36 7.10
N ALA A 87 -25.63 13.08 6.68
CA ALA A 87 -26.80 13.18 7.54
C ALA A 87 -26.73 12.16 8.71
N ILE A 88 -26.35 10.91 8.42
CA ILE A 88 -26.16 9.86 9.44
C ILE A 88 -25.05 10.24 10.41
N ALA A 89 -23.90 10.71 9.91
CA ALA A 89 -22.77 11.14 10.73
C ALA A 89 -23.15 12.30 11.65
N LYS A 90 -23.91 13.29 11.15
CA LYS A 90 -24.43 14.39 11.97
C LYS A 90 -25.36 13.90 13.08
N ALA A 91 -26.24 12.95 12.79
CA ALA A 91 -27.13 12.37 13.79
C ALA A 91 -26.36 11.57 14.85
N ARG A 92 -25.39 10.75 14.44
CA ARG A 92 -24.50 10.01 15.37
C ARG A 92 -23.73 10.97 16.27
N PHE A 93 -23.12 12.01 15.69
CA PHE A 93 -22.38 13.01 16.47
C PHE A 93 -23.28 13.75 17.48
N ALA A 94 -24.53 14.05 17.13
CA ALA A 94 -25.47 14.68 18.06
C ALA A 94 -25.85 13.77 19.25
N LEU A 95 -25.82 12.45 19.07
CA LEU A 95 -26.15 11.45 20.11
C LEU A 95 -24.94 11.03 20.94
N GLU A 96 -23.80 10.82 20.28
CA GLU A 96 -22.62 10.16 20.85
C GLU A 96 -21.44 11.13 21.08
N GLY A 97 -21.54 12.36 20.58
CA GLY A 97 -20.48 13.37 20.67
C GLY A 97 -19.20 12.95 19.93
N ALA A 98 -18.07 13.36 20.48
CA ALA A 98 -16.73 13.06 19.95
C ALA A 98 -16.15 11.74 20.48
N SER A 99 -16.99 10.78 20.86
CA SER A 99 -16.56 9.45 21.29
C SER A 99 -16.03 8.58 20.14
N SER A 100 -16.35 8.95 18.90
CA SER A 100 -15.81 8.36 17.67
C SER A 100 -15.06 9.41 16.84
N TYR A 101 -14.28 8.96 15.86
CA TYR A 101 -13.51 9.81 14.94
C TYR A 101 -14.03 9.68 13.50
N PRO A 102 -13.88 10.72 12.66
CA PRO A 102 -14.27 10.64 11.24
C PRO A 102 -13.45 9.59 10.48
N ASP A 103 -14.07 8.94 9.49
CA ASP A 103 -13.39 8.02 8.57
C ASP A 103 -12.16 8.66 7.92
N ALA A 104 -11.18 7.84 7.52
CA ALA A 104 -9.98 8.31 6.83
C ALA A 104 -10.34 8.90 5.44
N THR A 105 -9.80 10.08 5.14
CA THR A 105 -10.08 10.82 3.89
C THR A 105 -8.81 11.35 3.23
N PHE A 106 -7.67 10.66 3.39
CA PHE A 106 -6.33 11.13 2.97
C PHE A 106 -5.89 12.45 3.61
N THR A 107 -6.51 12.83 4.73
CA THR A 107 -6.10 13.97 5.57
C THR A 107 -5.19 13.51 6.69
N LEU A 108 -4.37 14.41 7.24
CA LEU A 108 -3.56 14.14 8.42
C LEU A 108 -4.41 13.69 9.61
N ARG A 109 -4.00 12.62 10.29
CA ARG A 109 -4.59 12.09 11.53
C ARG A 109 -3.51 11.72 12.53
N LEU A 110 -3.89 11.67 13.80
CA LEU A 110 -3.07 11.15 14.88
C LEU A 110 -3.74 9.90 15.45
N ALA A 111 -3.03 8.78 15.42
CA ALA A 111 -3.39 7.57 16.15
C ALA A 111 -2.34 7.33 17.23
N PHE A 112 -2.78 6.86 18.40
CA PHE A 112 -1.90 6.57 19.52
C PHE A 112 -2.21 5.19 20.07
N GLY A 113 -1.20 4.56 20.66
CA GLY A 113 -1.29 3.22 21.17
C GLY A 113 -0.06 2.84 21.99
N THR A 114 -0.02 1.60 22.42
CA THR A 114 1.10 1.05 23.20
C THR A 114 1.82 -0.01 22.40
N ILE A 115 3.14 -0.10 22.56
CA ILE A 115 3.90 -1.24 22.08
C ILE A 115 3.48 -2.48 22.87
N ARG A 116 2.86 -3.45 22.20
CA ARG A 116 2.24 -4.60 22.85
C ARG A 116 2.23 -5.81 21.92
N GLY A 117 2.69 -6.94 22.41
CA GLY A 117 2.54 -8.22 21.72
C GLY A 117 1.07 -8.64 21.58
N PHE A 118 0.82 -9.76 20.93
CA PHE A 118 -0.53 -10.31 20.73
C PHE A 118 -0.51 -11.83 20.81
N LYS A 119 -1.68 -12.46 20.83
CA LYS A 119 -1.78 -13.92 20.74
C LYS A 119 -2.15 -14.33 19.32
N GLU A 120 -1.49 -15.34 18.80
CA GLU A 120 -1.79 -15.96 17.51
C GLU A 120 -1.71 -17.48 17.65
N ASN A 121 -2.79 -18.17 17.29
CA ASN A 121 -2.88 -19.64 17.37
C ASN A 121 -2.47 -20.22 18.75
N GLY A 122 -2.85 -19.53 19.83
CA GLY A 122 -2.52 -19.90 21.21
C GLY A 122 -1.11 -19.48 21.67
N ASN A 123 -0.24 -19.04 20.77
CA ASN A 123 1.11 -18.59 21.09
C ASN A 123 1.15 -17.08 21.35
N THR A 124 2.05 -16.65 22.25
CA THR A 124 2.31 -15.22 22.46
C THR A 124 3.35 -14.75 21.45
N VAL A 125 2.97 -13.78 20.63
CA VAL A 125 3.87 -13.05 19.73
C VAL A 125 4.42 -11.84 20.47
N PRO A 126 5.75 -11.73 20.67
CA PRO A 126 6.34 -10.62 21.40
C PRO A 126 6.20 -9.30 20.62
N PRO A 127 6.27 -8.15 21.31
CA PRO A 127 6.15 -6.84 20.69
C PRO A 127 7.32 -6.47 19.77
N PHE A 128 8.46 -7.13 19.89
CA PHE A 128 9.68 -6.84 19.12
C PHE A 128 10.24 -8.09 18.47
N THR A 129 10.78 -7.90 17.27
CA THR A 129 11.72 -8.82 16.61
C THR A 129 13.13 -8.26 16.74
N THR A 130 14.15 -9.06 16.43
CA THR A 130 15.56 -8.62 16.49
C THR A 130 16.25 -8.76 15.15
N MET A 131 17.35 -8.03 14.95
CA MET A 131 18.23 -8.22 13.78
C MET A 131 18.80 -9.65 13.73
N GLY A 132 19.03 -10.30 14.87
CA GLY A 132 19.39 -11.72 14.93
C GLY A 132 18.32 -12.62 14.27
N GLY A 133 17.05 -12.36 14.59
CA GLY A 133 15.91 -13.09 14.02
C GLY A 133 15.82 -13.03 12.48
N LEU A 134 16.30 -11.95 11.86
CA LEU A 134 16.42 -11.84 10.40
C LEU A 134 17.35 -12.95 9.84
N PHE A 135 18.52 -13.11 10.44
CA PHE A 135 19.51 -14.12 10.01
C PHE A 135 19.06 -15.54 10.37
N GLU A 136 18.38 -15.73 11.50
CA GLU A 136 17.78 -17.01 11.86
C GLU A 136 16.72 -17.43 10.83
N ARG A 137 15.84 -16.51 10.45
CA ARG A 137 14.81 -16.77 9.43
C ARG A 137 15.42 -17.07 8.07
N ASN A 138 16.44 -16.30 7.66
CA ASN A 138 17.21 -16.54 6.45
C ASN A 138 17.82 -17.96 6.42
N ALA A 139 18.49 -18.37 7.50
CA ALA A 139 19.11 -19.68 7.61
C ALA A 139 18.07 -20.82 7.58
N ALA A 140 16.97 -20.66 8.33
CA ALA A 140 15.86 -21.63 8.36
C ALA A 140 15.23 -21.82 6.96
N MET A 141 15.22 -20.75 6.15
CA MET A 141 14.70 -20.74 4.79
C MET A 141 15.77 -21.01 3.72
N LYS A 142 16.96 -21.44 4.13
CA LYS A 142 18.07 -21.84 3.25
C LYS A 142 18.50 -20.74 2.27
N ASN A 143 18.35 -19.47 2.66
CA ASN A 143 18.70 -18.30 1.85
C ASN A 143 18.08 -18.35 0.43
N GLN A 144 16.80 -18.72 0.34
CA GLN A 144 16.02 -18.74 -0.91
C GLN A 144 14.94 -17.66 -0.93
N PRO A 145 14.57 -17.14 -2.12
CA PRO A 145 13.48 -16.17 -2.23
C PRO A 145 12.17 -16.64 -1.57
N PRO A 146 11.46 -15.76 -0.82
CA PRO A 146 11.73 -14.34 -0.57
C PRO A 146 12.58 -14.06 0.69
N PHE A 147 13.28 -15.05 1.24
CA PHE A 147 14.06 -14.97 2.48
C PHE A 147 15.58 -14.94 2.26
N ASP A 148 16.02 -14.84 1.01
CA ASP A 148 17.43 -14.64 0.68
C ASP A 148 17.89 -13.24 1.12
N LEU A 149 19.08 -13.18 1.71
CA LEU A 149 19.69 -11.92 2.11
C LEU A 149 20.73 -11.50 1.07
N PRO A 150 20.78 -10.21 0.68
CA PRO A 150 21.86 -9.71 -0.14
C PRO A 150 23.22 -10.00 0.49
N GLU A 151 24.23 -10.31 -0.33
CA GLU A 151 25.58 -10.69 0.13
C GLU A 151 26.17 -9.67 1.13
N ARG A 152 25.88 -8.38 0.94
CA ARG A 152 26.30 -7.30 1.83
C ARG A 152 25.83 -7.49 3.27
N TRP A 153 24.60 -7.95 3.49
CA TRP A 153 24.07 -8.24 4.83
C TRP A 153 24.77 -9.44 5.46
N LEU A 154 25.00 -10.51 4.68
CA LEU A 154 25.71 -11.70 5.13
C LEU A 154 27.15 -11.35 5.58
N LYS A 155 27.88 -10.58 4.76
CA LYS A 155 29.25 -10.11 5.08
C LYS A 155 29.33 -9.20 6.31
N LYS A 156 28.24 -8.49 6.64
CA LYS A 156 28.20 -7.51 7.74
C LYS A 156 27.58 -8.05 9.02
N LYS A 157 27.12 -9.31 9.06
CA LYS A 157 26.50 -9.93 10.24
C LYS A 157 27.32 -9.78 11.53
N SER A 158 28.63 -9.99 11.47
CA SER A 158 29.52 -9.89 12.64
C SER A 158 29.72 -8.46 13.16
N ALA A 159 29.40 -7.45 12.36
CA ALA A 159 29.50 -6.04 12.74
C ALA A 159 28.19 -5.51 13.36
N LEU A 160 27.10 -6.27 13.27
CA LEU A 160 25.78 -5.89 13.78
C LEU A 160 25.60 -6.31 15.23
N ASN A 161 24.99 -5.45 16.05
CA ASN A 161 24.40 -5.88 17.30
C ASN A 161 23.11 -6.68 17.02
N LEU A 162 23.20 -8.01 17.09
CA LEU A 162 22.08 -8.92 16.77
C LEU A 162 20.90 -8.81 17.75
N GLN A 163 21.07 -8.20 18.92
CA GLN A 163 19.99 -7.93 19.88
C GLN A 163 19.23 -6.63 19.57
N THR A 164 19.69 -5.84 18.60
CA THR A 164 18.99 -4.63 18.16
C THR A 164 17.58 -4.98 17.70
N PRO A 165 16.53 -4.34 18.24
CA PRO A 165 15.18 -4.56 17.77
C PRO A 165 15.06 -4.16 16.31
N LEU A 166 14.49 -5.05 15.49
CA LEU A 166 14.34 -4.84 14.06
C LEU A 166 13.01 -4.17 13.74
N ASN A 167 11.92 -4.89 14.00
CA ASN A 167 10.57 -4.40 13.88
C ASN A 167 9.86 -4.51 15.23
N PHE A 168 8.84 -3.67 15.43
CA PHE A 168 7.95 -3.74 16.56
C PHE A 168 6.49 -3.61 16.16
N VAL A 169 5.62 -4.07 17.05
CA VAL A 169 4.16 -3.96 16.91
C VAL A 169 3.57 -3.07 17.99
N ASN A 170 2.53 -2.32 17.64
CA ASN A 170 1.80 -1.46 18.56
C ASN A 170 0.30 -1.43 18.25
N THR A 171 -0.48 -0.87 19.17
CA THR A 171 -1.96 -0.81 19.08
C THR A 171 -2.48 0.47 18.42
N ALA A 172 -1.66 1.24 17.70
CA ALA A 172 -2.19 2.38 16.95
C ALA A 172 -3.11 1.89 15.83
N ASP A 173 -4.23 2.59 15.64
CA ASP A 173 -5.16 2.33 14.55
C ASP A 173 -4.60 2.88 13.23
N ILE A 174 -4.38 1.99 12.26
CA ILE A 174 -3.79 2.33 10.96
C ILE A 174 -4.57 1.66 9.82
N ILE A 175 -4.51 2.27 8.65
CA ILE A 175 -5.09 1.75 7.40
C ILE A 175 -4.15 2.08 6.22
N GLY A 176 -4.51 1.62 5.02
CA GLY A 176 -3.86 2.02 3.77
C GLY A 176 -3.71 3.54 3.67
N GLY A 177 -2.46 3.99 3.45
CA GLY A 177 -2.08 5.40 3.48
C GLY A 177 -1.18 5.78 4.67
N ASN A 178 -1.12 4.96 5.72
CA ASN A 178 -0.22 5.20 6.86
C ASN A 178 1.23 4.72 6.65
N SER A 179 1.53 3.92 5.61
CA SER A 179 2.91 3.50 5.33
C SER A 179 3.84 4.70 5.17
N GLY A 180 4.95 4.71 5.89
CA GLY A 180 5.88 5.84 5.98
C GLY A 180 5.61 6.80 7.14
N SER A 181 4.52 6.63 7.91
CA SER A 181 4.22 7.49 9.05
C SER A 181 5.27 7.35 10.16
N PRO A 182 5.78 8.45 10.74
CA PRO A 182 6.69 8.40 11.87
C PRO A 182 5.96 7.96 13.14
N VAL A 183 6.56 7.04 13.88
CA VAL A 183 6.13 6.71 15.24
C VAL A 183 6.98 7.54 16.20
N VAL A 184 6.31 8.25 17.11
CA VAL A 184 6.97 9.04 18.17
C VAL A 184 6.60 8.52 19.54
N ASN A 185 7.53 8.62 20.50
CA ASN A 185 7.26 8.30 21.90
C ASN A 185 6.59 9.48 22.63
N ARG A 186 6.34 9.32 23.94
CA ARG A 186 5.72 10.35 24.79
C ARG A 186 6.54 11.64 24.90
N ALA A 187 7.84 11.60 24.64
CA ALA A 187 8.71 12.78 24.61
C ALA A 187 8.76 13.43 23.21
N GLY A 188 8.03 12.92 22.22
CA GLY A 188 8.05 13.40 20.84
C GLY A 188 9.26 12.92 20.04
N GLU A 189 10.03 11.97 20.55
CA GLU A 189 11.21 11.45 19.87
C GLU A 189 10.80 10.38 18.85
N PHE A 190 11.46 10.38 17.69
CA PHE A 190 11.25 9.39 16.64
C PHE A 190 11.74 8.01 17.09
N VAL A 191 10.85 7.01 17.04
CA VAL A 191 11.17 5.63 17.46
C VAL A 191 10.98 4.60 16.36
N GLY A 192 10.34 4.94 15.23
CA GLY A 192 10.18 4.02 14.12
C GLY A 192 9.32 4.55 12.98
N ILE A 193 9.09 3.71 11.97
CA ILE A 193 8.29 4.03 10.79
C ILE A 193 7.26 2.93 10.59
N ILE A 194 5.97 3.29 10.49
CA ILE A 194 4.91 2.35 10.12
C ILE A 194 5.14 1.88 8.69
N PHE A 195 5.05 0.57 8.46
CA PHE A 195 5.14 0.01 7.11
C PHE A 195 3.97 -0.92 6.76
N ASP A 196 3.32 -1.54 7.75
CA ASP A 196 2.25 -2.51 7.52
C ASP A 196 1.35 -2.69 8.76
N GLY A 197 0.31 -3.51 8.64
CA GLY A 197 -0.47 -4.10 9.73
C GLY A 197 -0.41 -5.63 9.70
N ASN A 198 -0.81 -6.30 10.79
CA ASN A 198 -0.93 -7.77 10.76
C ASN A 198 -2.24 -8.21 10.08
N LEU A 199 -2.41 -9.51 9.81
CA LEU A 199 -3.59 -10.02 9.11
C LEU A 199 -4.91 -9.60 9.78
N GLN A 200 -4.93 -9.60 11.12
CA GLN A 200 -6.10 -9.25 11.91
C GLN A 200 -6.44 -7.75 11.83
N SER A 201 -5.52 -6.90 11.36
CA SER A 201 -5.79 -5.47 11.16
C SER A 201 -6.59 -5.15 9.90
N LEU A 202 -6.86 -6.13 9.01
CA LEU A 202 -7.67 -5.90 7.80
C LEU A 202 -9.12 -5.50 8.10
N VAL A 203 -9.62 -5.81 9.31
CA VAL A 203 -10.99 -5.47 9.73
C VAL A 203 -11.09 -4.02 10.24
N LEU A 204 -9.95 -3.36 10.51
CA LEU A 204 -9.94 -2.00 11.06
C LEU A 204 -10.53 -0.95 10.10
N ASP A 205 -10.65 -1.26 8.80
CA ASP A 205 -11.43 -0.49 7.82
C ASP A 205 -12.90 -0.30 8.23
N PHE A 206 -13.42 -1.17 9.09
CA PHE A 206 -14.81 -1.16 9.55
C PHE A 206 -14.93 -0.96 11.06
N VAL A 207 -14.11 -1.66 11.85
CA VAL A 207 -14.19 -1.65 13.31
C VAL A 207 -12.80 -1.83 13.92
N TYR A 208 -12.43 -0.90 14.81
CA TYR A 208 -11.20 -1.01 15.57
C TYR A 208 -11.27 -2.08 16.68
N ASP A 209 -10.23 -2.90 16.81
CA ASP A 209 -9.98 -3.82 17.91
C ASP A 209 -8.48 -3.86 18.23
N ASP A 210 -8.12 -3.96 19.52
CA ASP A 210 -6.72 -4.03 19.96
C ASP A 210 -6.36 -5.39 20.60
N VAL A 211 -7.25 -6.38 20.55
CA VAL A 211 -6.95 -7.72 21.08
C VAL A 211 -5.89 -8.40 20.22
N GLN A 212 -6.12 -8.49 18.90
CA GLN A 212 -5.18 -9.11 17.96
C GLN A 212 -4.57 -8.14 16.94
N ALA A 213 -5.29 -7.12 16.50
CA ALA A 213 -4.81 -6.25 15.43
C ALA A 213 -3.62 -5.39 15.88
N ARG A 214 -2.61 -5.25 15.03
CA ARG A 214 -1.39 -4.49 15.33
C ARG A 214 -0.92 -3.70 14.13
N ALA A 215 -0.49 -2.47 14.38
CA ALA A 215 0.37 -1.72 13.49
C ALA A 215 1.80 -2.26 13.57
N LEU A 216 2.45 -2.45 12.43
CA LEU A 216 3.84 -2.90 12.30
C LEU A 216 4.73 -1.72 11.93
N SER A 217 5.86 -1.62 12.60
CA SER A 217 6.84 -0.57 12.39
C SER A 217 8.26 -1.12 12.38
N VAL A 218 9.12 -0.52 11.55
CA VAL A 218 10.56 -0.74 11.66
C VAL A 218 11.09 0.15 12.79
N ASP A 219 11.96 -0.40 13.63
CA ASP A 219 12.54 0.31 14.77
C ASP A 219 13.66 1.26 14.30
N SER A 220 13.65 2.49 14.82
CA SER A 220 14.66 3.51 14.51
C SER A 220 16.09 3.03 14.80
N ARG A 221 16.29 2.19 15.83
CA ARG A 221 17.61 1.64 16.16
C ARG A 221 18.13 0.74 15.05
N ALA A 222 17.25 -0.10 14.48
CA ALA A 222 17.62 -0.93 13.34
C ALA A 222 17.90 -0.12 12.08
N ILE A 223 17.17 0.97 11.83
CA ILE A 223 17.46 1.90 10.72
C ILE A 223 18.89 2.43 10.86
N ILE A 224 19.23 2.99 12.02
CA ILE A 224 20.55 3.56 12.27
C ILE A 224 21.66 2.51 12.19
N GLU A 225 21.45 1.34 12.79
CA GLU A 225 22.41 0.22 12.77
C GLU A 225 22.66 -0.29 11.34
N ALA A 226 21.61 -0.43 10.53
CA ALA A 226 21.75 -0.84 9.14
C ALA A 226 22.47 0.23 8.30
N LEU A 227 22.08 1.50 8.45
CA LEU A 227 22.72 2.62 7.74
C LEU A 227 24.22 2.68 8.04
N ASP A 228 24.61 2.56 9.30
CA ASP A 228 26.02 2.59 9.73
C ASP A 228 26.76 1.32 9.28
N LYS A 229 26.33 0.14 9.78
CA LYS A 229 27.12 -1.10 9.68
C LYS A 229 26.98 -1.82 8.35
N VAL A 230 25.79 -1.81 7.76
CA VAL A 230 25.54 -2.47 6.47
C VAL A 230 25.88 -1.50 5.36
N TYR A 231 25.23 -0.34 5.33
CA TYR A 231 25.27 0.58 4.18
C TYR A 231 26.43 1.57 4.19
N GLY A 232 27.15 1.73 5.31
CA GLY A 232 28.30 2.65 5.39
C GLY A 232 27.92 4.12 5.22
N ALA A 233 26.67 4.48 5.53
CA ALA A 233 26.12 5.82 5.39
C ALA A 233 26.43 6.68 6.63
N ALA A 234 27.69 6.76 7.02
CA ALA A 234 28.13 7.39 8.27
C ALA A 234 27.75 8.89 8.36
N ASP A 235 27.80 9.62 7.24
CA ASP A 235 27.47 11.04 7.21
C ASP A 235 25.97 11.28 7.43
N LEU A 236 25.11 10.43 6.86
CA LEU A 236 23.67 10.45 7.10
C LEU A 236 23.35 10.09 8.56
N VAL A 237 24.01 9.08 9.11
CA VAL A 237 23.83 8.70 10.53
C VAL A 237 24.26 9.85 11.45
N HIS A 238 25.34 10.56 11.12
CA HIS A 238 25.76 11.76 11.84
C HIS A 238 24.70 12.86 11.78
N GLU A 239 24.18 13.16 10.59
CA GLU A 239 23.12 14.14 10.40
C GLU A 239 21.86 13.80 11.18
N LEU A 240 21.39 12.56 11.12
CA LEU A 240 20.19 12.11 11.83
C LEU A 240 20.34 12.17 13.35
N ARG A 241 21.54 11.88 13.89
CA ARG A 241 21.78 11.88 15.34
C ARG A 241 22.04 13.28 15.92
N THR A 242 22.61 14.18 15.13
CA THR A 242 23.07 15.49 15.62
C THR A 242 22.27 16.67 15.09
N GLY A 243 21.46 16.45 14.06
CA GLY A 243 20.79 17.51 13.30
C GLY A 243 21.76 18.36 12.45
N LYS A 244 23.00 17.90 12.25
CA LYS A 244 24.06 18.66 11.56
C LYS A 244 24.70 17.81 10.47
N ARG A 245 24.84 18.39 9.28
CA ARG A 245 25.65 17.78 8.21
C ARG A 245 27.13 17.82 8.59
N LYS A 246 27.84 16.75 8.24
CA LYS A 246 29.29 16.69 8.33
C LYS A 246 29.86 17.54 7.20
N THR A 247 30.49 18.66 7.53
CA THR A 247 31.21 19.52 6.58
C THR A 247 32.55 18.92 6.22
#